data_AF-A0A227J641-F1
#
_entry.id   AF-A0A227J641-F1
#
_cell.length_a   1.000
_cell.length_b   1.000
_cell.length_c   1.000
_cell.angle_alpha   90.00
_cell.angle_beta   90.00
_cell.angle_gamma   90.00
#
_symmetry.space_group_name_H-M   'P 1'
#
loop_
_entity.id
_entity.type
_entity.pdbx_description
1 polymer ?
#
loop_
_entity_poly.entity_id
_entity_poly.type
_entity_poly.pdbx_seq_one_letter_code
_entity_poly.pdbx_strand_id
1 'polypeptide(L)'
;MLSKTNQNIFTVSRLNAEVRLLLENEMGIVWLVGEISNFSAPVSGHWYLTLKDSRAQVKCAMFRGNNRRVTFKPANGNQVLVKARLSLYEP
;
A
#
# COMPACT_ATOMS: atom_id res chain seq x y z
N MET A 1 18.26 39.11 -6.90
CA MET A 1 19.01 37.84 -6.96
C MET A 1 18.08 36.73 -6.49
N LEU A 2 17.65 35.85 -7.41
CA LEU A 2 16.82 34.70 -7.08
C LEU A 2 17.64 33.76 -6.19
N SER A 3 17.29 33.69 -4.91
CA SER A 3 17.82 32.68 -4.00
C SER A 3 17.60 31.31 -4.63
N LYS A 4 18.68 30.53 -4.80
CA LYS A 4 18.61 29.13 -5.20
C LYS A 4 17.56 28.45 -4.31
N THR A 5 16.41 28.10 -4.87
CA THR A 5 15.47 27.20 -4.22
C THR A 5 16.26 25.98 -3.82
N ASN A 6 16.41 25.77 -2.51
CA ASN A 6 17.15 24.65 -1.98
C ASN A 6 16.44 23.38 -2.47
N GLN A 7 17.02 22.72 -3.47
CA GLN A 7 16.39 21.64 -4.26
C GLN A 7 15.92 20.47 -3.39
N ASN A 8 16.42 20.38 -2.14
CA ASN A 8 16.08 19.37 -1.15
C ASN A 8 15.04 19.77 -0.09
N ILE A 9 14.33 20.89 -0.25
CA ILE A 9 13.19 21.22 0.63
C ILE A 9 11.89 20.78 -0.05
N PHE A 10 11.20 19.82 0.57
CA PHE A 10 9.95 19.25 0.09
C PHE A 10 8.79 19.66 1.01
N THR A 11 7.65 20.01 0.41
CA THR A 11 6.37 19.94 1.14
C THR A 11 5.99 18.47 1.30
N VAL A 12 5.13 18.16 2.30
CA VAL A 12 4.64 16.79 2.51
C VAL A 12 3.98 16.23 1.25
N SER A 13 3.12 17.02 0.58
CA SER A 13 2.47 16.60 -0.66
C SER A 13 3.46 16.38 -1.81
N ARG A 14 4.51 17.21 -1.92
CA ARG A 14 5.56 16.99 -2.93
C ARG A 14 6.31 15.69 -2.67
N LEU A 15 6.71 15.45 -1.42
CA LEU A 15 7.40 14.20 -1.05
C LEU A 15 6.54 12.98 -1.39
N ASN A 16 5.26 13.00 -1.03
CA ASN A 16 4.37 11.87 -1.28
C ASN A 16 4.17 11.61 -2.78
N ALA A 17 3.95 12.65 -3.58
CA ALA A 17 3.83 12.52 -5.03
C ALA A 17 5.09 11.92 -5.66
N GLU A 18 6.27 12.38 -5.26
CA GLU A 18 7.55 11.91 -5.80
C GLU A 18 7.83 10.45 -5.40
N VAL A 19 7.61 10.07 -4.13
CA VAL A 19 7.77 8.68 -3.67
C VAL A 19 6.77 7.75 -4.38
N ARG A 20 5.52 8.21 -4.57
CA ARG A 20 4.50 7.46 -5.30
C ARG A 20 4.95 7.17 -6.73
N LEU A 21 5.45 8.18 -7.45
CA LEU A 21 5.94 8.03 -8.81
C LEU A 21 7.12 7.04 -8.89
N LEU A 22 8.08 7.14 -7.96
CA LEU A 22 9.20 6.20 -7.89
C LEU A 22 8.74 4.75 -7.68
N LEU A 23 7.84 4.51 -6.73
CA LEU A 23 7.29 3.17 -6.47
C LEU A 23 6.54 2.61 -7.69
N GLU A 24 5.72 3.44 -8.33
CA GLU A 24 4.91 3.02 -9.47
C GLU A 24 5.74 2.77 -10.74
N ASN A 25 6.79 3.56 -10.97
CA ASN A 25 7.67 3.42 -12.13
C ASN A 25 8.66 2.26 -11.99
N GLU A 26 9.27 2.09 -10.82
CA GLU A 26 10.36 1.13 -10.64
C GLU A 26 9.87 -0.28 -10.31
N MET A 27 8.74 -0.40 -9.58
CA MET A 27 8.26 -1.71 -9.11
C MET A 27 6.91 -2.12 -9.70
N GLY A 28 6.01 -1.16 -9.95
CA GLY A 28 4.70 -1.44 -10.56
C GLY A 28 3.88 -2.49 -9.80
N ILE A 29 3.55 -3.59 -10.46
CA ILE A 29 2.75 -4.70 -9.90
C ILE A 29 3.67 -5.86 -9.48
N VAL A 30 3.52 -6.30 -8.24
CA VAL A 30 4.28 -7.41 -7.66
C VAL A 30 3.38 -8.50 -7.08
N TRP A 31 3.97 -9.66 -6.82
CA TRP A 31 3.40 -10.72 -6.00
C TRP A 31 4.11 -10.75 -4.64
N LEU A 32 3.33 -10.86 -3.57
CA LEU A 32 3.81 -10.88 -2.18
C LEU A 32 3.26 -12.13 -1.49
N VAL A 33 4.10 -12.77 -0.68
CA VAL A 33 3.67 -13.79 0.28
C VAL A 33 3.76 -13.20 1.67
N GLY A 34 2.75 -13.44 2.50
CA GLY A 34 2.80 -13.01 3.89
C GLY A 34 1.57 -13.39 4.69
N GLU A 35 1.64 -13.15 5.99
CA GLU A 35 0.54 -13.33 6.91
C GLU A 35 -0.32 -12.06 6.98
N ILE A 36 -1.64 -12.22 6.94
CA ILE A 36 -2.57 -11.12 7.22
C ILE A 36 -2.56 -10.81 8.72
N SER A 37 -2.46 -9.53 9.06
CA SER A 37 -2.78 -8.99 10.38
C SER A 37 -3.58 -7.70 10.28
N ASN A 38 -4.15 -7.25 11.40
CA ASN A 38 -4.93 -6.01 11.50
C ASN A 38 -6.03 -5.87 10.43
N PHE A 39 -6.66 -6.98 10.03
CA PHE A 39 -7.70 -6.96 9.01
C PHE A 39 -8.95 -6.19 9.48
N SER A 40 -9.42 -5.26 8.64
CA SER A 40 -10.62 -4.48 8.85
C SER A 40 -11.41 -4.35 7.55
N ALA A 41 -12.73 -4.51 7.64
CA ALA A 41 -13.67 -4.35 6.53
C ALA A 41 -14.83 -3.42 6.95
N PRO A 42 -14.63 -2.08 6.93
CA PRO A 42 -15.66 -1.11 7.29
C PRO A 42 -16.85 -1.11 6.31
N VAL A 43 -17.90 -0.35 6.67
CA VAL A 43 -19.16 -0.24 5.88
C VAL A 43 -18.94 0.30 4.45
N SER A 44 -17.89 1.09 4.22
CA SER A 44 -17.50 1.54 2.87
C SER A 44 -17.16 0.36 1.92
N GLY A 45 -16.84 -0.80 2.49
CA GLY A 45 -16.56 -2.04 1.76
C GLY A 45 -15.14 -2.17 1.26
N HIS A 46 -14.25 -1.21 1.53
CA HIS A 46 -12.80 -1.38 1.33
C HIS A 46 -12.23 -2.26 2.44
N TRP A 47 -11.23 -3.07 2.13
CA TRP A 47 -10.48 -3.80 3.16
C TRP A 47 -9.17 -3.09 3.45
N TYR A 48 -8.82 -3.04 4.73
CA TYR A 48 -7.52 -2.59 5.20
C TYR A 48 -6.89 -3.74 5.96
N LEU A 49 -5.62 -3.99 5.71
CA LEU A 49 -4.87 -5.04 6.38
C LEU A 49 -3.40 -4.67 6.43
N THR A 50 -2.64 -5.46 7.17
CA THR A 50 -1.19 -5.50 7.11
C THR A 50 -0.77 -6.87 6.59
N LEU A 51 0.17 -6.90 5.65
CA LEU A 51 0.90 -8.10 5.28
C LEU A 51 2.24 -8.08 6.00
N LYS A 52 2.60 -9.18 6.67
CA LYS A 52 3.84 -9.29 7.43
C LYS A 52 4.54 -10.62 7.20
N ASP A 53 5.84 -10.62 7.47
CA ASP A 53 6.66 -11.81 7.67
C ASP A 53 7.43 -11.70 9.01
N SER A 54 8.45 -12.53 9.19
CA SER A 54 9.27 -12.53 10.42
C SER A 54 10.12 -11.27 10.66
N ARG A 55 10.31 -10.42 9.65
CA ARG A 55 11.25 -9.29 9.66
C ARG A 55 10.63 -7.95 9.26
N ALA A 56 9.51 -7.96 8.54
CA ALA A 56 8.92 -6.76 7.97
C ALA A 56 7.39 -6.82 7.92
N GLN A 57 6.79 -5.65 7.73
CA GLN A 57 5.36 -5.50 7.50
C GLN A 57 5.04 -4.31 6.60
N VAL A 58 3.93 -4.39 5.88
CA VAL A 58 3.42 -3.33 5.00
C VAL A 58 1.91 -3.20 5.15
N LYS A 59 1.41 -1.97 5.22
CA LYS A 59 -0.04 -1.69 5.21
C LYS A 59 -0.57 -1.80 3.79
N CYS A 60 -1.75 -2.41 3.65
CA CYS A 60 -2.39 -2.60 2.37
C CYS A 60 -3.85 -2.14 2.44
N ALA A 61 -4.31 -1.56 1.34
CA ALA A 61 -5.71 -1.30 1.09
C ALA A 61 -6.17 -2.13 -0.12
N MET A 62 -7.31 -2.79 0.01
CA MET A 62 -7.97 -3.48 -1.10
C MET A 62 -9.32 -2.82 -1.34
N PHE A 63 -9.45 -2.17 -2.50
CA PHE A 63 -10.68 -1.46 -2.78
C PHE A 63 -11.88 -2.40 -3.01
N ARG A 64 -13.08 -1.93 -2.68
CA ARG A 64 -14.33 -2.72 -2.76
C ARG A 64 -14.57 -3.37 -4.12
N GLY A 65 -14.15 -2.73 -5.22
CA GLY A 65 -14.26 -3.36 -6.55
C GLY A 65 -13.40 -4.61 -6.68
N ASN A 66 -12.22 -4.61 -6.07
CA ASN A 66 -11.24 -5.68 -6.18
C ASN A 66 -11.57 -6.85 -5.24
N ASN A 67 -12.04 -6.58 -4.02
CA ASN A 67 -12.26 -7.62 -3.02
C ASN A 67 -13.41 -8.59 -3.36
N ARG A 68 -14.36 -8.18 -4.22
CA ARG A 68 -15.42 -9.05 -4.76
C ARG A 68 -14.90 -10.29 -5.49
N ARG A 69 -13.65 -10.28 -5.95
CA ARG A 69 -13.01 -11.41 -6.63
C ARG A 69 -12.37 -12.41 -5.67
N VAL A 70 -12.28 -12.07 -4.38
CA VAL A 70 -11.72 -12.94 -3.37
C VAL A 70 -12.80 -13.94 -2.94
N THR A 71 -12.53 -15.22 -3.17
CA THR A 71 -13.49 -16.32 -2.95
C THR A 71 -13.44 -16.91 -1.54
N PHE A 72 -12.56 -16.39 -0.69
CA PHE A 72 -12.44 -16.80 0.70
C PHE A 72 -12.64 -15.59 1.63
N LYS A 73 -12.91 -15.86 2.90
CA LYS A 73 -13.00 -14.82 3.93
C LYS A 73 -11.62 -14.61 4.55
N PRO A 74 -10.95 -13.46 4.35
CA PRO A 74 -9.66 -13.19 4.99
C PRO A 74 -9.82 -13.02 6.50
N ALA A 75 -8.82 -13.48 7.25
CA ALA A 75 -8.72 -13.27 8.69
C ALA A 75 -7.24 -13.10 9.09
N ASN A 76 -7.03 -12.58 10.30
CA ASN A 76 -5.69 -12.49 10.88
C ASN A 76 -5.08 -13.89 11.03
N GLY A 77 -3.79 -14.04 10.72
CA GLY A 77 -3.08 -15.32 10.72
C GLY A 77 -3.14 -16.09 9.40
N ASN A 78 -3.98 -15.69 8.43
CA ASN A 78 -3.97 -16.33 7.12
C ASN A 78 -2.67 -16.02 6.36
N GLN A 79 -1.98 -17.07 5.93
CA GLN A 79 -0.92 -16.98 4.92
C GLN A 79 -1.56 -16.83 3.54
N VAL A 80 -1.12 -15.81 2.79
CA VAL A 80 -1.70 -15.45 1.50
C VAL A 80 -0.63 -15.13 0.46
N LEU A 81 -0.96 -15.42 -0.80
CA LEU A 81 -0.27 -14.89 -1.97
C LEU A 81 -1.11 -13.76 -2.55
N VAL A 82 -0.53 -12.56 -2.68
CA VAL A 82 -1.26 -11.34 -3.07
C VAL A 82 -0.58 -10.70 -4.28
N LYS A 83 -1.37 -10.39 -5.32
CA LYS A 83 -0.95 -9.51 -6.41
C LYS A 83 -1.32 -8.06 -6.05
N ALA A 84 -0.34 -7.18 -5.94
CA ALA A 84 -0.54 -5.81 -5.51
C ALA A 84 0.22 -4.82 -6.41
N ARG A 85 -0.32 -3.61 -6.56
CA ARG A 85 0.43 -2.46 -7.09
C ARG A 85 1.09 -1.76 -5.91
N LEU A 86 2.40 -1.55 -5.99
CA LEU A 86 3.11 -0.72 -5.03
C LEU A 86 2.81 0.75 -5.33
N SER A 87 2.41 1.47 -4.30
CA SER A 87 2.07 2.89 -4.37
C SER A 87 2.12 3.46 -2.96
N LEU A 88 2.00 4.77 -2.85
CA LEU A 88 1.86 5.47 -1.57
C LEU A 88 0.41 5.94 -1.43
N TYR A 89 -0.23 5.56 -0.34
CA TYR A 89 -1.58 6.02 -0.04
C TYR A 89 -1.52 7.38 0.65
N GLU A 90 -2.14 8.39 0.03
CA GLU A 90 -2.28 9.74 0.56
C GLU A 90 -3.64 9.89 1.27
N PRO A 91 -3.73 10.66 2.38
CA PRO A 91 -4.99 10.99 3.04
C PRO A 91 -6.01 11.69 2.15
#